data_AF-A0A1W9SZ33-F1
#
_entry.id   AF-A0A1W9SZ33-F1
#
_cell.length_a   1.000
_cell.length_b   1.000
_cell.length_c   1.000
_cell.angle_alpha   90.00
_cell.angle_beta   90.00
_cell.angle_gamma   90.00
#
_symmetry.space_group_name_H-M   'P 1'
#
loop_
_entity.id
_entity.type
_entity.pdbx_description
1 polymer ?
#
loop_
_entity_poly.entity_id
_entity_poly.type
_entity_poly.pdbx_seq_one_letter_code
_entity_poly.pdbx_strand_id
1 'polypeptide(L)'
;GSGTLLIEAATFALNIPPNLNRIEFAFMNWPDFNRKLWAGIIDRAKASIKKPEDLKIKIIGSDIDISKIEITQRNISRAGVGNMIKLRSKSFDQFIVPAKKGHVVFNPPYGERLKVDQIDQFYEEIGNQLKNRWTGFQAWIFSANLEAIKKIGLKPSKKIKLLNGKLDCRFLNFQLFDGSRNDYLKKE
;
A
#
# COMPACT_ATOMS: atom_id res chain seq x y z
N GLY A 1 -9.95 -2.57 -1.85
CA GLY A 1 -10.14 -1.25 -2.50
C GLY A 1 -9.92 -1.39 -3.99
N SER A 2 -9.36 -0.39 -4.67
CA SER A 2 -9.04 -0.48 -6.12
C SER A 2 -7.72 -1.20 -6.43
N GLY A 3 -6.91 -1.50 -5.42
CA GLY A 3 -5.63 -2.19 -5.58
C GLY A 3 -4.41 -1.27 -5.77
N THR A 4 -4.58 0.06 -5.76
CA THR A 4 -3.51 1.02 -6.09
C THR A 4 -2.23 0.80 -5.29
N LEU A 5 -2.31 0.68 -3.95
CA LEU A 5 -1.12 0.45 -3.12
C LEU A 5 -0.38 -0.86 -3.48
N LEU A 6 -1.12 -1.91 -3.85
CA LEU A 6 -0.53 -3.19 -4.23
C LEU A 6 0.18 -3.10 -5.58
N ILE A 7 -0.46 -2.44 -6.55
CA ILE A 7 0.08 -2.21 -7.89
C ILE A 7 1.35 -1.39 -7.79
N GLU A 8 1.32 -0.26 -7.07
CA GLU A 8 2.50 0.60 -6.89
C GLU A 8 3.63 -0.12 -6.14
N ALA A 9 3.32 -0.94 -5.14
CA ALA A 9 4.34 -1.75 -4.48
C ALA A 9 4.98 -2.78 -5.44
N ALA A 10 4.17 -3.40 -6.31
CA ALA A 10 4.67 -4.38 -7.28
C ALA A 10 5.49 -3.73 -8.40
N THR A 11 5.03 -2.61 -8.95
CA THR A 11 5.77 -1.85 -9.97
C THR A 11 7.08 -1.33 -9.40
N PHE A 12 7.06 -0.80 -8.18
CA PHE A 12 8.28 -0.36 -7.49
C PHE A 12 9.27 -1.51 -7.29
N ALA A 13 8.80 -2.66 -6.80
CA ALA A 13 9.67 -3.81 -6.55
C ALA A 13 10.28 -4.39 -7.84
N LEU A 14 9.50 -4.45 -8.92
CA LEU A 14 9.95 -4.88 -10.24
C LEU A 14 10.78 -3.80 -10.97
N ASN A 15 10.93 -2.62 -10.37
CA ASN A 15 11.57 -1.47 -11.00
C ASN A 15 10.93 -1.12 -12.36
N ILE A 16 9.59 -1.24 -12.44
CA ILE A 16 8.81 -0.83 -13.62
C ILE A 16 8.69 0.70 -13.59
N PRO A 17 9.22 1.40 -14.60
CA PRO A 17 9.10 2.85 -14.66
C PRO A 17 7.64 3.29 -14.78
N PRO A 18 7.23 4.36 -14.09
CA PRO A 18 5.88 4.90 -14.24
C PRO A 18 5.66 5.36 -15.69
N ASN A 19 4.42 5.25 -16.15
CA ASN A 19 4.01 5.65 -17.51
C ASN A 19 4.73 4.92 -18.66
N LEU A 20 5.35 3.76 -18.42
CA LEU A 20 6.02 2.98 -19.48
C LEU A 20 5.08 2.63 -20.65
N ASN A 21 3.81 2.38 -20.36
CA ASN A 21 2.78 2.06 -21.35
C ASN A 21 2.07 3.30 -21.91
N ARG A 22 2.47 4.51 -21.52
CA ARG A 22 1.90 5.75 -22.04
C ARG A 22 2.42 5.96 -23.46
N ILE A 23 1.49 6.09 -24.40
CA ILE A 23 1.80 6.19 -25.83
C ILE A 23 2.50 7.51 -26.16
N GLU A 24 2.05 8.60 -25.56
CA GLU A 24 2.52 9.95 -25.88
C GLU A 24 2.59 10.86 -24.66
N PHE A 25 3.51 11.81 -24.69
CA PHE A 25 3.61 12.89 -23.73
C PHE A 25 3.60 14.23 -24.48
N ALA A 26 3.12 15.29 -23.84
CA ALA A 26 2.98 16.60 -24.49
C ALA A 26 4.31 17.14 -25.05
N PHE A 27 5.45 16.85 -24.40
CA PHE A 27 6.78 17.27 -24.88
C PHE A 27 7.18 16.63 -26.22
N MET A 28 6.51 15.55 -26.64
CA MET A 28 6.80 14.89 -27.92
C MET A 28 6.36 15.73 -29.14
N ASN A 29 5.51 16.73 -28.90
CA ASN A 29 5.04 17.65 -29.92
C ASN A 29 5.91 18.92 -30.02
N TRP A 30 6.98 19.03 -29.22
CA TRP A 30 7.85 20.19 -29.27
C TRP A 30 8.78 20.15 -30.50
N PRO A 31 9.13 21.30 -31.11
CA PRO A 31 9.97 21.34 -32.30
C PRO A 31 11.36 20.70 -32.13
N ASP A 32 11.88 20.67 -30.92
CA ASP A 32 13.18 20.12 -30.54
C ASP A 32 13.11 18.69 -29.98
N PHE A 33 11.96 18.03 -30.07
CA PHE A 33 11.79 16.66 -29.58
C PHE A 33 12.73 15.68 -30.28
N ASN A 34 13.68 15.14 -29.51
CA ASN A 34 14.63 14.16 -30.01
C ASN A 34 14.10 12.73 -29.88
N ARG A 35 13.46 12.23 -30.95
CA ARG A 35 12.88 10.87 -31.01
C ARG A 35 13.91 9.76 -30.74
N LYS A 36 15.16 9.92 -31.21
CA LYS A 36 16.23 8.92 -31.02
C LYS A 36 16.67 8.85 -29.56
N LEU A 37 16.85 10.00 -28.92
CA LEU A 37 17.15 10.07 -27.49
C LEU A 37 16.02 9.43 -26.67
N TRP A 38 14.77 9.76 -26.99
CA TRP A 38 13.61 9.20 -26.31
C TRP A 38 13.54 7.67 -26.42
N ALA A 39 13.71 7.12 -27.63
CA ALA A 39 13.77 5.68 -27.84
C ALA A 39 14.84 5.02 -26.96
N GLY A 40 16.05 5.60 -26.92
CA GLY A 40 17.13 5.11 -26.06
C GLY A 40 16.82 5.19 -24.56
N ILE A 41 16.05 6.19 -24.11
CA ILE A 41 15.58 6.27 -22.71
C ILE A 41 14.60 5.12 -22.43
N ILE A 42 13.63 4.89 -23.31
CA ILE A 42 12.64 3.82 -23.17
C ILE A 42 13.29 2.44 -23.15
N ASP A 43 14.27 2.19 -24.03
CA ASP A 43 14.98 0.91 -24.08
C ASP A 43 15.76 0.64 -22.80
N ARG A 44 16.48 1.64 -22.27
CA ARG A 44 17.15 1.53 -20.97
C ARG A 44 16.16 1.31 -19.81
N ALA A 45 15.03 2.01 -19.84
CA ALA A 45 13.97 1.84 -18.86
C ALA A 45 13.44 0.39 -18.86
N LYS A 46 13.10 -0.16 -20.03
CA LYS A 46 12.66 -1.56 -20.18
C LYS A 46 13.72 -2.57 -19.73
N ALA A 47 14.98 -2.33 -20.07
CA ALA A 47 16.09 -3.21 -19.68
C ALA A 47 16.33 -3.24 -18.15
N SER A 48 15.88 -2.20 -17.42
CA SER A 48 16.03 -2.11 -15.96
C SER A 48 14.94 -2.85 -15.16
N ILE A 49 13.91 -3.37 -15.84
CA ILE A 49 12.80 -4.09 -15.20
C ILE A 49 13.29 -5.46 -14.72
N LYS A 50 13.04 -5.76 -13.45
CA LYS A 50 13.38 -7.04 -12.82
C LYS A 50 12.33 -8.09 -13.14
N LYS A 51 12.71 -9.37 -13.10
CA LYS A 51 11.76 -10.46 -13.24
C LYS A 51 11.14 -10.82 -11.88
N PRO A 52 9.84 -11.18 -11.83
CA PRO A 52 9.19 -11.66 -10.61
C PRO A 52 9.96 -12.77 -9.89
N GLU A 53 10.43 -13.77 -10.63
CA GLU A 53 11.20 -14.91 -10.11
C GLU A 53 12.53 -14.51 -9.43
N ASP A 54 13.12 -13.37 -9.77
CA ASP A 54 14.33 -12.88 -9.12
C ASP A 54 14.05 -12.25 -7.75
N LEU A 55 12.77 -11.97 -7.45
CA LEU A 55 12.34 -11.29 -6.25
C LEU A 55 11.78 -12.28 -5.22
N LYS A 56 12.39 -12.32 -4.03
CA LYS A 56 11.88 -13.10 -2.88
C LYS A 56 10.85 -12.30 -2.08
N ILE A 57 9.85 -11.74 -2.75
CA ILE A 57 8.79 -10.94 -2.12
C ILE A 57 7.41 -11.52 -2.34
N LYS A 58 6.50 -11.28 -1.39
CA LYS A 58 5.09 -11.65 -1.50
C LYS A 58 4.24 -10.43 -1.25
N ILE A 59 3.45 -10.02 -2.25
CA ILE A 59 2.48 -8.93 -2.10
C ILE A 59 1.09 -9.54 -2.01
N ILE A 60 0.36 -9.21 -0.96
CA ILE A 60 -0.97 -9.78 -0.69
C ILE A 60 -1.96 -8.64 -0.44
N GLY A 61 -3.09 -8.70 -1.13
CA GLY A 61 -4.21 -7.79 -0.99
C GLY A 61 -5.42 -8.50 -0.39
N SER A 62 -6.18 -7.79 0.43
CA SER A 62 -7.48 -8.26 0.91
C SER A 62 -8.49 -7.12 0.98
N ASP A 63 -9.74 -7.46 0.77
CA ASP A 63 -10.92 -6.63 1.03
C ASP A 63 -12.09 -7.54 1.39
N ILE A 64 -13.06 -7.03 2.13
CA ILE A 64 -14.29 -7.75 2.44
C ILE A 64 -15.27 -7.68 1.26
N ASP A 65 -15.21 -6.62 0.47
CA ASP A 65 -16.09 -6.39 -0.67
C ASP A 65 -15.54 -7.08 -1.92
N ILE A 66 -16.22 -8.15 -2.35
CA ILE A 66 -15.89 -8.96 -3.52
C ILE A 66 -15.83 -8.09 -4.79
N SER A 67 -16.71 -7.09 -4.93
CA SER A 67 -16.69 -6.19 -6.09
C SER A 67 -15.37 -5.42 -6.20
N LYS A 68 -14.77 -5.07 -5.05
CA LYS A 68 -13.45 -4.41 -4.98
C LYS A 68 -12.32 -5.37 -5.32
N ILE A 69 -12.43 -6.64 -4.95
CA ILE A 69 -11.47 -7.67 -5.35
C ILE A 69 -11.46 -7.84 -6.87
N GLU A 70 -12.62 -7.90 -7.51
CA GLU A 70 -12.72 -8.01 -8.96
C GLU A 70 -12.14 -6.78 -9.69
N ILE A 71 -12.45 -5.57 -9.20
CA ILE A 71 -11.86 -4.33 -9.72
C ILE A 71 -10.34 -4.38 -9.57
N THR A 72 -9.85 -4.80 -8.40
CA THR A 72 -8.42 -4.92 -8.13
C THR A 72 -7.76 -5.93 -9.07
N GLN A 73 -8.38 -7.09 -9.30
CA GLN A 73 -7.88 -8.10 -10.22
C GLN A 73 -7.73 -7.56 -11.65
N ARG A 74 -8.74 -6.82 -12.15
CA ARG A 74 -8.67 -6.16 -13.47
C ARG A 74 -7.56 -5.12 -13.53
N ASN A 75 -7.40 -4.30 -12.48
CA ASN A 75 -6.37 -3.27 -12.44
C ASN A 75 -4.95 -3.86 -12.39
N ILE A 76 -4.76 -4.92 -11.60
CA ILE A 76 -3.48 -5.66 -11.51
C ILE A 76 -3.11 -6.27 -12.86
N SER A 77 -4.08 -6.87 -13.56
CA SER A 77 -3.87 -7.42 -14.90
C SER A 77 -3.47 -6.33 -15.89
N ARG A 78 -4.19 -5.19 -15.92
CA ARG A 78 -3.86 -4.04 -16.77
C ARG A 78 -2.48 -3.45 -16.48
N ALA A 79 -2.05 -3.47 -15.22
CA ALA A 79 -0.73 -3.01 -14.80
C ALA A 79 0.40 -4.02 -15.09
N GLY A 80 0.09 -5.24 -15.54
CA GLY A 80 1.09 -6.26 -15.88
C GLY A 80 1.78 -6.89 -14.67
N VAL A 81 1.20 -6.77 -13.46
CA VAL A 81 1.82 -7.23 -12.20
C VAL A 81 1.04 -8.36 -11.52
N GLY A 82 0.20 -9.08 -12.27
CA GLY A 82 -0.61 -10.21 -11.79
C GLY A 82 0.18 -11.27 -11.03
N ASN A 83 1.35 -11.63 -11.53
CA ASN A 83 2.18 -12.69 -10.96
C ASN A 83 2.81 -12.29 -9.61
N MET A 84 2.81 -11.00 -9.25
CA MET A 84 3.37 -10.49 -8.00
C MET A 84 2.37 -10.46 -6.84
N ILE A 85 1.06 -10.38 -7.14
CA ILE A 85 0.04 -10.01 -6.16
C ILE A 85 -0.96 -11.15 -6.00
N LYS A 86 -1.15 -11.59 -4.75
CA LYS A 86 -2.20 -12.55 -4.38
C LYS A 86 -3.36 -11.81 -3.72
N LEU A 87 -4.58 -12.01 -4.21
CA LEU A 87 -5.78 -11.44 -3.61
C LEU A 87 -6.50 -12.45 -2.72
N ARG A 88 -7.16 -11.93 -1.69
CA ARG A 88 -8.05 -12.66 -0.79
C ARG A 88 -9.32 -11.84 -0.57
N SER A 89 -10.45 -12.51 -0.33
CA SER A 89 -11.69 -11.86 0.07
C SER A 89 -11.91 -12.14 1.55
N LYS A 90 -11.30 -11.33 2.41
CA LYS A 90 -11.36 -11.44 3.88
C LYS A 90 -11.34 -10.06 4.51
N SER A 91 -12.10 -9.90 5.59
CA SER A 91 -12.02 -8.74 6.46
C SER A 91 -10.68 -8.70 7.20
N PHE A 92 -10.31 -7.53 7.71
CA PHE A 92 -9.01 -7.31 8.35
C PHE A 92 -8.82 -8.19 9.60
N ASP A 93 -9.87 -8.32 10.41
CA ASP A 93 -9.93 -9.15 11.62
C ASP A 93 -9.88 -10.66 11.34
N GLN A 94 -10.20 -11.10 10.11
CA GLN A 94 -10.12 -12.51 9.71
C GLN A 94 -8.86 -12.82 8.89
N PHE A 95 -8.02 -11.82 8.63
CA PHE A 95 -6.84 -12.01 7.80
C PHE A 95 -5.75 -12.79 8.56
N ILE A 96 -5.35 -13.92 8.00
CA ILE A 96 -4.25 -14.74 8.54
C ILE A 96 -2.91 -14.16 8.07
N VAL A 97 -2.12 -13.66 9.01
CA VAL A 97 -0.80 -13.07 8.76
C VAL A 97 0.17 -14.16 8.24
N PRO A 98 0.70 -14.03 7.01
CA PRO A 98 1.37 -15.13 6.31
C PRO A 98 2.88 -15.23 6.59
N ALA A 99 3.43 -14.37 7.45
CA ALA A 99 4.85 -14.28 7.75
C ALA A 99 5.08 -13.76 9.17
N LYS A 100 6.33 -13.82 9.67
CA LYS A 100 6.71 -13.29 11.00
C LYS A 100 7.09 -11.80 10.99
N LYS A 101 7.49 -11.28 9.84
CA LYS A 101 7.91 -9.88 9.65
C LYS A 101 7.46 -9.40 8.28
N GLY A 102 7.22 -8.09 8.16
CA GLY A 102 6.82 -7.46 6.91
C GLY A 102 6.16 -6.11 7.13
N HIS A 103 5.47 -5.64 6.09
CA HIS A 103 4.69 -4.42 6.12
C HIS A 103 3.22 -4.72 5.93
N VAL A 104 2.36 -4.06 6.71
CA VAL A 104 0.92 -3.99 6.46
C VAL A 104 0.55 -2.54 6.20
N VAL A 105 0.01 -2.26 5.02
CA VAL A 105 -0.28 -0.90 4.57
C VAL A 105 -1.73 -0.83 4.13
N PHE A 106 -2.51 0.08 4.70
CA PHE A 106 -3.91 0.21 4.30
C PHE A 106 -4.46 1.62 4.51
N ASN A 107 -5.54 1.89 3.78
CA ASN A 107 -6.32 3.10 3.78
C ASN A 107 -7.73 2.70 4.28
N PRO A 108 -7.98 2.70 5.61
CA PRO A 108 -9.29 2.38 6.16
C PRO A 108 -10.33 3.43 5.77
N PRO A 109 -11.64 3.15 5.92
CA PRO A 109 -12.68 4.16 5.75
C PRO A 109 -12.49 5.37 6.70
N TYR A 110 -12.84 6.57 6.22
CA TYR A 110 -12.75 7.82 7.01
C TYR A 110 -14.12 8.40 7.40
N GLY A 111 -15.22 7.79 6.96
CA GLY A 111 -16.59 8.28 7.19
C GLY A 111 -17.12 9.20 6.09
N GLU A 112 -16.27 9.80 5.26
CA GLU A 112 -16.73 10.70 4.18
C GLU A 112 -17.30 9.96 2.96
N ARG A 113 -16.63 8.88 2.53
CA ARG A 113 -17.02 8.10 1.32
C ARG A 113 -17.75 6.80 1.63
N LEU A 114 -17.43 6.22 2.78
CA LEU A 114 -18.00 4.99 3.29
C LEU A 114 -18.43 5.29 4.72
N LYS A 115 -19.75 5.28 4.96
CA LYS A 115 -20.30 5.36 6.30
C LYS A 115 -20.09 3.99 6.93
N VAL A 116 -19.14 3.93 7.86
CA VAL A 116 -19.00 2.80 8.77
C VAL A 116 -19.75 3.21 10.02
N ASP A 117 -20.82 2.49 10.34
CA ASP A 117 -21.49 2.66 11.63
C ASP A 117 -20.45 2.37 12.71
N GLN A 118 -20.30 3.30 13.66
CA GLN A 118 -19.31 3.19 14.73
C GLN A 118 -17.85 3.18 14.23
N ILE A 119 -17.49 4.17 13.40
CA ILE A 119 -16.11 4.33 12.89
C ILE A 119 -15.05 4.31 13.99
N ASP A 120 -15.34 4.82 15.18
CA ASP A 120 -14.42 4.78 16.31
C ASP A 120 -14.12 3.34 16.73
N GLN A 121 -15.15 2.50 16.91
CA GLN A 121 -14.99 1.08 17.24
C GLN A 121 -14.18 0.34 16.17
N PHE A 122 -14.40 0.64 14.89
CA PHE A 122 -13.63 0.04 13.81
C PHE A 122 -12.12 0.36 13.92
N TYR A 123 -11.76 1.58 14.33
CA TYR A 123 -10.36 1.96 14.56
C TYR A 123 -9.78 1.33 15.84
N GLU A 124 -10.59 1.14 16.89
CA GLU A 124 -10.18 0.37 18.09
C GLU A 124 -9.88 -1.09 17.73
N GLU A 125 -10.74 -1.72 16.93
CA GLU A 125 -10.55 -3.08 16.43
C GLU A 125 -9.28 -3.21 15.58
N ILE A 126 -8.98 -2.23 14.73
CA ILE A 126 -7.70 -2.17 14.01
C ILE A 126 -6.53 -2.22 14.99
N GLY A 127 -6.55 -1.37 16.03
CA GLY A 127 -5.50 -1.35 17.06
C GLY A 127 -5.31 -2.70 17.75
N ASN A 128 -6.43 -3.31 18.17
CA ASN A 128 -6.45 -4.61 18.82
C ASN A 128 -5.88 -5.72 17.92
N GLN A 129 -6.28 -5.77 16.64
CA GLN A 129 -5.77 -6.75 15.69
C GLN A 129 -4.28 -6.56 15.44
N LEU A 130 -3.81 -5.32 15.26
CA LEU A 130 -2.40 -5.02 15.05
C LEU A 130 -1.53 -5.48 16.23
N LYS A 131 -1.99 -5.21 17.46
CA LYS A 131 -1.29 -5.62 18.69
C LYS A 131 -1.21 -7.14 18.84
N ASN A 132 -2.31 -7.84 18.54
CA ASN A 132 -2.43 -9.27 18.89
C ASN A 132 -1.98 -10.22 17.78
N ARG A 133 -2.03 -9.81 16.51
CA ARG A 133 -1.79 -10.71 15.37
C ARG A 133 -0.67 -10.30 14.43
N TRP A 134 -0.26 -9.04 14.46
CA TRP A 134 0.73 -8.48 13.54
C TRP A 134 2.07 -8.18 14.20
N THR A 135 2.37 -8.82 15.34
CA THR A 135 3.68 -8.72 16.01
C THR A 135 4.83 -9.03 15.05
N GLY A 136 5.85 -8.17 15.03
CA GLY A 136 6.99 -8.24 14.12
C GLY A 136 6.82 -7.48 12.80
N PHE A 137 5.63 -6.92 12.53
CA PHE A 137 5.37 -6.11 11.34
C PHE A 137 5.54 -4.61 11.61
N GLN A 138 5.69 -3.86 10.53
CA GLN A 138 5.46 -2.42 10.51
C GLN A 138 4.11 -2.12 9.86
N ALA A 139 3.19 -1.56 10.64
CA ALA A 139 1.91 -1.10 10.11
C ALA A 139 1.99 0.35 9.64
N TRP A 140 1.34 0.62 8.52
CA TRP A 140 1.23 1.93 7.92
C TRP A 140 -0.24 2.23 7.59
N ILE A 141 -0.81 3.20 8.28
CA ILE A 141 -2.22 3.56 8.15
C ILE A 141 -2.32 4.96 7.58
N PHE A 142 -2.98 5.10 6.45
CA PHE A 142 -3.30 6.39 5.84
C PHE A 142 -4.72 6.78 6.24
N SER A 143 -4.93 7.90 6.95
CA SER A 143 -6.27 8.37 7.29
C SER A 143 -6.50 9.88 7.30
N ALA A 144 -7.69 10.29 6.83
CA ALA A 144 -8.19 11.67 6.92
C ALA A 144 -8.97 11.93 8.23
N ASN A 145 -9.38 10.88 8.94
CA ASN A 145 -10.15 11.03 10.19
C ASN A 145 -9.20 11.10 11.39
N LEU A 146 -8.84 12.32 11.79
CA LEU A 146 -7.87 12.57 12.86
C LEU A 146 -8.36 12.13 14.25
N GLU A 147 -9.66 12.11 14.48
CA GLU A 147 -10.26 11.65 15.74
C GLU A 147 -10.27 10.13 15.83
N ALA A 148 -10.73 9.43 14.79
CA ALA A 148 -10.73 7.97 14.74
C ALA A 148 -9.31 7.39 14.82
N ILE A 149 -8.31 8.08 14.27
CA ILE A 149 -6.89 7.71 14.43
C ILE A 149 -6.49 7.56 15.91
N LYS A 150 -7.02 8.39 16.82
CA LYS A 150 -6.68 8.32 18.25
C LYS A 150 -7.20 7.01 18.89
N LYS A 151 -8.25 6.43 18.31
CA LYS A 151 -8.89 5.20 18.79
C LYS A 151 -8.07 3.93 18.52
N ILE A 152 -7.08 4.00 17.63
CA ILE A 152 -6.14 2.88 17.39
C ILE A 152 -5.42 2.45 18.69
N GLY A 153 -5.26 3.34 19.66
CA GLY A 153 -4.69 2.99 20.96
C GLY A 153 -3.20 2.60 20.94
N LEU A 154 -2.52 2.75 19.80
CA LEU A 154 -1.09 2.53 19.63
C LEU A 154 -0.36 3.86 19.43
N LYS A 155 0.84 3.99 20.00
CA LYS A 155 1.70 5.16 19.78
C LYS A 155 2.45 4.99 18.44
N PRO A 156 2.21 5.86 17.44
CA PRO A 156 2.95 5.76 16.19
C PRO A 156 4.42 6.13 16.38
N SER A 157 5.30 5.41 15.69
CA SER A 157 6.73 5.68 15.59
C SER A 157 7.02 6.86 14.66
N LYS A 158 6.18 7.06 13.64
CA LYS A 158 6.29 8.18 12.68
C LYS A 158 4.90 8.68 12.30
N LYS A 159 4.77 9.99 12.13
CA LYS A 159 3.57 10.65 11.58
C LYS A 159 3.99 11.54 10.42
N ILE A 160 3.39 11.34 9.25
CA ILE A 160 3.62 12.15 8.06
C ILE A 160 2.31 12.85 7.71
N LYS A 161 2.34 14.17 7.55
CA LYS A 161 1.21 14.94 7.04
C LYS A 161 1.17 14.83 5.51
N LEU A 162 0.02 14.47 4.97
CA LEU A 162 -0.21 14.29 3.53
C LEU A 162 -1.55 14.91 3.16
N LEU A 163 -1.78 15.12 1.86
CA LEU A 163 -3.04 15.59 1.33
C LEU A 163 -3.64 14.55 0.39
N ASN A 164 -4.94 14.29 0.51
CA ASN A 164 -5.72 13.54 -0.48
C ASN A 164 -6.70 14.50 -1.16
N GLY A 165 -6.23 15.16 -2.23
CA GLY A 165 -6.93 16.32 -2.77
C GLY A 165 -6.95 17.45 -1.75
N LYS A 166 -8.14 17.87 -1.32
CA LYS A 166 -8.32 18.92 -0.29
C LYS A 166 -8.32 18.39 1.15
N LEU A 167 -8.34 17.06 1.34
CA LEU A 167 -8.43 16.44 2.66
C LEU A 167 -7.07 16.43 3.34
N ASP A 168 -7.02 16.90 4.59
CA ASP A 168 -5.84 16.77 5.44
C ASP A 168 -5.75 15.35 5.99
N CYS A 169 -4.69 14.63 5.61
CA CYS A 169 -4.47 13.24 5.97
C CYS A 169 -3.21 13.05 6.81
N ARG A 170 -3.16 11.95 7.55
CA ARG A 170 -1.95 11.46 8.22
C ARG A 170 -1.60 10.09 7.67
N PHE A 171 -0.32 9.86 7.44
CA PHE A 171 0.25 8.54 7.22
C PHE A 171 1.08 8.16 8.45
N LEU A 172 0.61 7.14 9.16
CA LEU A 172 1.07 6.79 10.49
C LEU A 172 1.79 5.46 10.43
N ASN A 173 3.03 5.43 10.91
CA ASN A 173 3.76 4.19 11.10
C ASN A 173 3.62 3.71 12.54
N PHE A 174 3.43 2.40 12.70
CA PHE A 174 3.46 1.70 13.97
C PHE A 174 4.44 0.54 13.85
N GLN A 175 5.44 0.52 14.72
CA GLN A 175 6.29 -0.66 14.93
C GLN A 175 5.57 -1.61 15.88
N LEU A 176 5.36 -2.85 15.47
CA LEU A 176 4.63 -3.86 16.24
C LEU A 176 5.62 -4.88 16.77
N PHE A 177 5.71 -4.99 18.09
CA PHE A 177 6.66 -5.86 18.78
C PHE A 177 6.00 -6.47 20.01
N ASP A 178 6.61 -7.53 20.50
CA ASP A 178 6.18 -8.18 21.74
C ASP A 178 6.79 -7.46 22.96
N GLY A 179 6.06 -7.47 24.08
CA GLY A 179 6.49 -6.83 25.32
C GLY A 179 6.47 -5.30 25.29
N SER A 180 7.30 -4.67 26.14
CA SER A 180 7.35 -3.22 26.25
C SER A 180 8.26 -2.60 25.18
N ARG A 181 8.01 -1.33 24.84
CA ARG A 181 8.85 -0.59 23.90
C ARG A 181 10.31 -0.51 24.37
N ASN A 182 10.53 -0.36 25.67
CA ASN A 182 11.87 -0.25 26.22
C ASN A 182 12.64 -1.58 26.07
N ASP A 183 11.96 -2.71 26.17
CA ASP A 183 12.59 -4.02 25.97
C ASP A 183 12.89 -4.29 24.50
N TYR A 184 12.01 -3.83 23.60
CA TYR A 184 12.25 -3.90 22.16
C TYR A 184 13.49 -3.10 21.75
N LEU A 185 13.60 -1.84 22.21
CA LEU A 185 14.73 -0.97 21.88
C LEU A 185 16.08 -1.45 22.43
N LYS A 186 16.08 -2.31 23.45
CA LYS A 186 17.31 -2.94 23.98
C LYS A 186 17.78 -4.15 23.18
N LYS A 187 16.91 -4.71 22.33
CA LYS A 187 17.17 -5.94 21.54
C LYS A 187 17.59 -5.66 20.10
N GLU A 188 17.40 -4.43 19.61
CA GLU A 188 17.96 -3.93 18.35
C GLU A 188 19.34 -3.31 18.56
#